data_AF-A0A5K1GKS1-F1
#
_entry.id   AF-A0A5K1GKS1-F1
#
_cell.length_a   1.000
_cell.length_b   1.000
_cell.length_c   1.000
_cell.angle_alpha   90.00
_cell.angle_beta   90.00
_cell.angle_gamma   90.00
#
_symmetry.space_group_name_H-M   'P 1'
#
loop_
_entity.id
_entity.type
_entity.pdbx_description
1 polymer ?
#
loop_
_entity_poly.entity_id
_entity_poly.type
_entity_poly.pdbx_seq_one_letter_code
_entity_poly.pdbx_strand_id
1 'polypeptide(L)'
;TERMTGQDADKEKKVLVITQVALGGLNADVSAEELTEFLEREVGTIWRHRLKRSWKPPDSYPDFSVADISVIEQRNDYQKVVPHAFVHFALPDLAQEAYEMVGRCELIHNGCPLTVDLGMETYYKVVRRRNTDPYRFTNVNASIGTLVSPEKFLVSWKSPERGVEFLIDPFDGTCRIMFSRDTVFSFQDAARKAVLKCDFKVEFSVGDIRNVKFYTERTSL
;
A
#
# COMPACT_ATOMS: atom_id res chain seq x y z
N THR A 1 -59.37 1.39 20.25
CA THR A 1 -58.35 2.43 20.42
C THR A 1 -57.04 1.75 20.73
N GLU A 2 -56.02 2.03 19.92
CA GLU A 2 -54.60 1.65 20.03
C GLU A 2 -54.19 0.16 19.96
N ARG A 3 -53.51 -0.17 18.86
CA ARG A 3 -52.29 -1.00 18.83
C ARG A 3 -51.48 -0.67 17.55
N MET A 4 -50.31 -0.07 17.77
CA MET A 4 -48.97 -0.34 17.19
C MET A 4 -48.91 -0.93 15.77
N THR A 5 -48.02 -0.55 14.86
CA THR A 5 -46.86 0.37 14.81
C THR A 5 -46.44 0.34 13.33
N GLY A 6 -45.93 1.44 12.81
CA GLY A 6 -45.57 1.59 11.41
C GLY A 6 -44.57 0.54 10.92
N GLN A 7 -44.96 -0.16 9.86
CA GLN A 7 -44.03 -0.71 8.89
C GLN A 7 -43.64 0.40 7.91
N ASP A 8 -42.93 1.42 8.40
CA ASP A 8 -42.07 2.20 7.51
C ASP A 8 -40.75 1.43 7.43
N ALA A 9 -40.68 0.61 6.39
CA ALA A 9 -39.45 -0.03 5.95
C ALA A 9 -38.50 1.08 5.49
N ASP A 10 -37.79 1.67 6.45
CA ASP A 10 -36.66 2.55 6.23
C ASP A 10 -35.54 1.71 5.59
N LYS A 11 -35.65 1.52 4.27
CA LYS A 11 -34.53 1.17 3.43
C LYS A 11 -33.59 2.37 3.51
N GLU A 12 -32.72 2.37 4.51
CA GLU A 12 -31.47 3.12 4.50
C GLU A 12 -30.78 2.81 3.16
N LYS A 13 -31.01 3.67 2.18
CA LYS A 13 -30.14 3.80 1.01
C LYS A 13 -28.81 4.19 1.61
N LYS A 14 -27.92 3.21 1.81
CA LYS A 14 -26.53 3.46 2.15
C LYS A 14 -26.00 4.42 1.09
N VAL A 15 -25.92 5.70 1.43
CA VAL A 15 -25.39 6.73 0.54
C VAL A 15 -23.93 6.35 0.32
N LEU A 16 -23.61 5.91 -0.89
CA LEU A 16 -22.25 5.57 -1.28
C LEU A 16 -21.47 6.88 -1.37
N VAL A 17 -20.64 7.16 -0.37
CA VAL A 17 -19.79 8.36 -0.36
C VAL A 17 -18.45 7.99 -1.01
N ILE A 18 -18.30 8.33 -2.28
CA ILE A 18 -17.11 7.99 -3.06
C ILE A 18 -16.00 9.01 -2.75
N THR A 19 -14.87 8.55 -2.23
CA THR A 19 -13.68 9.39 -1.99
C THR A 19 -12.46 8.93 -2.78
N GLN A 20 -12.57 7.82 -3.52
CA GLN A 20 -11.48 7.26 -4.31
C GLN A 20 -11.75 7.35 -5.81
N VAL A 21 -10.73 7.74 -6.54
CA VAL A 21 -10.69 7.70 -7.99
C VAL A 21 -9.51 6.88 -8.50
N ALA A 22 -9.67 6.26 -9.67
CA ALA A 22 -8.58 5.74 -10.47
C ALA A 22 -8.29 6.72 -11.61
N LEU A 23 -7.02 7.09 -11.77
CA LEU A 23 -6.54 8.03 -12.78
C LEU A 23 -5.73 7.29 -13.86
N GLY A 24 -6.02 7.57 -15.12
CA GLY A 24 -5.24 7.17 -16.29
C GLY A 24 -4.82 8.36 -17.14
N GLY A 25 -4.20 8.11 -18.30
CA GLY A 25 -3.71 9.18 -19.19
C GLY A 25 -2.41 9.84 -18.73
N LEU A 26 -1.68 9.20 -17.82
CA LEU A 26 -0.45 9.73 -17.25
C LEU A 26 0.76 9.47 -18.15
N ASN A 27 1.71 10.40 -18.16
CA ASN A 27 2.99 10.24 -18.85
C ASN A 27 3.85 9.12 -18.23
N ALA A 28 4.70 8.49 -19.05
CA ALA A 28 5.54 7.36 -18.68
C ALA A 28 6.50 7.64 -17.51
N ASP A 29 6.94 8.89 -17.40
CA ASP A 29 7.96 9.38 -16.46
C ASP A 29 7.37 10.04 -15.20
N VAL A 30 6.04 10.21 -15.12
CA VAL A 30 5.37 10.90 -14.01
C VAL A 30 5.88 10.44 -12.64
N SER A 31 6.22 11.37 -11.76
CA SER A 31 6.57 11.04 -10.39
C SER A 31 5.33 11.04 -9.48
N ALA A 32 5.42 10.32 -8.36
CA ALA A 32 4.35 10.28 -7.36
C ALA A 32 4.17 11.65 -6.68
N GLU A 33 5.27 12.37 -6.49
CA GLU A 33 5.34 13.71 -5.91
C GLU A 33 4.70 14.74 -6.84
N GLU A 34 5.12 14.80 -8.11
CA GLU A 34 4.56 15.69 -9.14
C GLU A 34 3.05 15.53 -9.29
N LEU A 35 2.58 14.27 -9.36
CA LEU A 35 1.16 13.98 -9.46
C LEU A 35 0.38 14.42 -8.22
N THR A 36 0.98 14.30 -7.03
CA THR A 36 0.36 14.74 -5.77
C THR A 36 0.24 16.25 -5.74
N GLU A 37 1.33 16.98 -6.00
CA GLU A 37 1.34 18.44 -6.01
C GLU A 37 0.36 19.01 -7.04
N PHE A 38 0.28 18.40 -8.23
CA PHE A 38 -0.69 18.78 -9.24
C PHE A 38 -2.13 18.59 -8.74
N LEU A 39 -2.48 17.41 -8.26
CA LEU A 39 -3.85 17.10 -7.84
C LEU A 39 -4.28 17.90 -6.61
N GLU A 40 -3.37 18.16 -5.67
CA GLU A 40 -3.65 19.00 -4.50
C GLU A 40 -3.88 20.47 -4.88
N ARG A 41 -3.22 20.95 -5.94
CA ARG A 41 -3.41 22.30 -6.47
C ARG A 41 -4.69 22.44 -7.29
N GLU A 42 -4.97 21.49 -8.19
CA GLU A 42 -6.09 21.60 -9.14
C GLU A 42 -7.43 21.14 -8.55
N VAL A 43 -7.41 20.13 -7.67
CA VAL A 43 -8.64 19.54 -7.10
C VAL A 43 -8.72 19.81 -5.60
N GLY A 44 -7.71 19.38 -4.85
CA GLY A 44 -7.67 19.58 -3.40
C GLY A 44 -7.03 18.43 -2.64
N THR A 45 -7.11 18.50 -1.30
CA THR A 45 -6.32 17.68 -0.38
C THR A 45 -6.46 16.18 -0.62
N ILE A 46 -5.30 15.51 -0.72
CA ILE A 46 -5.20 14.07 -0.93
C ILE A 46 -4.88 13.40 0.40
N TRP A 47 -5.67 12.39 0.77
CA TRP A 47 -5.39 11.56 1.93
C TRP A 47 -4.34 10.50 1.63
N ARG A 48 -4.45 9.89 0.45
CA ARG A 48 -3.55 8.83 0.00
C ARG A 48 -3.57 8.75 -1.51
N HIS A 49 -2.41 8.59 -2.11
CA HIS A 49 -2.31 8.19 -3.52
C HIS A 49 -1.44 6.94 -3.66
N ARG A 50 -1.63 6.22 -4.77
CA ARG A 50 -0.79 5.12 -5.19
C ARG A 50 -0.62 5.15 -6.69
N LEU A 51 0.55 5.61 -7.13
CA LEU A 51 0.96 5.58 -8.54
C LEU A 51 1.55 4.20 -8.89
N LYS A 52 1.12 3.63 -10.01
CA LYS A 52 1.65 2.38 -10.57
C LYS A 52 2.28 2.66 -11.93
N ARG A 53 3.60 2.41 -12.04
CA ARG A 53 4.41 2.57 -13.27
C ARG A 53 5.07 1.28 -13.75
N SER A 54 4.99 0.22 -12.96
CA SER A 54 5.60 -1.06 -13.25
C SER A 54 4.68 -2.19 -12.79
N TRP A 55 4.83 -3.33 -13.42
CA TRP A 55 4.29 -4.61 -12.98
C TRP A 55 5.45 -5.59 -12.86
N LYS A 56 5.22 -6.71 -12.18
CA LYS A 56 6.09 -7.88 -12.23
C LYS A 56 6.47 -8.19 -13.71
N PRO A 57 7.74 -8.44 -14.05
CA PRO A 57 8.05 -8.82 -15.42
C PRO A 57 7.27 -10.09 -15.80
N PRO A 58 6.65 -10.15 -16.99
CA PRO A 58 5.87 -11.31 -17.41
C PRO A 58 6.76 -12.56 -17.40
N ASP A 59 6.17 -13.70 -17.03
CA ASP A 59 6.84 -15.00 -16.99
C ASP A 59 8.15 -15.07 -16.16
N SER A 60 8.30 -14.18 -15.18
CA SER A 60 9.40 -14.19 -14.23
C SER A 60 8.99 -14.69 -12.85
N TYR A 61 9.94 -15.07 -12.00
CA TYR A 61 9.68 -15.41 -10.59
C TYR A 61 10.74 -14.76 -9.70
N PRO A 62 10.36 -14.34 -8.48
CA PRO A 62 11.34 -13.78 -7.55
C PRO A 62 12.37 -14.86 -7.17
N ASP A 63 13.64 -14.55 -7.34
CA ASP A 63 14.77 -15.41 -7.02
C ASP A 63 15.46 -14.89 -5.76
N PHE A 64 15.12 -15.52 -4.63
CA PHE A 64 15.67 -15.16 -3.33
C PHE A 64 17.03 -15.79 -3.04
N SER A 65 17.55 -16.63 -3.95
CA SER A 65 18.89 -17.23 -3.80
C SER A 65 20.01 -16.27 -4.20
N VAL A 66 19.70 -15.22 -4.97
CA VAL A 66 20.69 -14.23 -5.39
C VAL A 66 21.00 -13.27 -4.25
N ALA A 67 22.17 -13.45 -3.64
CA ALA A 67 22.64 -12.64 -2.53
C ALA A 67 23.24 -11.29 -2.97
N ASP A 68 23.86 -11.26 -4.17
CA ASP A 68 24.50 -10.06 -4.70
C ASP A 68 23.80 -9.60 -5.98
N ILE A 69 23.21 -8.41 -5.92
CA ILE A 69 22.50 -7.77 -7.03
C ILE A 69 23.48 -7.01 -7.94
N SER A 70 24.67 -6.65 -7.44
CA SER A 70 25.66 -5.86 -8.18
C SER A 70 26.23 -6.59 -9.40
N VAL A 71 26.21 -7.93 -9.38
CA VAL A 71 26.67 -8.79 -10.48
C VAL A 71 25.61 -9.02 -11.56
N ILE A 72 24.41 -8.43 -11.41
CA ILE A 72 23.31 -8.60 -12.36
C ILE A 72 23.32 -7.46 -13.38
N GLU A 73 23.42 -7.81 -14.67
CA GLU A 73 23.04 -6.90 -15.73
C GLU A 73 21.55 -6.56 -15.63
N GLN A 74 21.22 -5.37 -15.13
CA GLN A 74 19.84 -4.93 -15.03
C GLN A 74 19.26 -4.69 -16.43
N ARG A 75 18.42 -5.61 -16.89
CA ARG A 75 17.61 -5.39 -18.09
C ARG A 75 16.22 -4.93 -17.71
N ASN A 76 15.96 -3.64 -17.94
CA ASN A 76 14.64 -3.01 -17.77
C ASN A 76 13.85 -2.98 -19.10
N ASP A 77 14.11 -3.95 -19.98
CA ASP A 77 13.60 -4.03 -21.36
C ASP A 77 12.22 -4.71 -21.47
N TYR A 78 11.54 -4.93 -20.35
CA TYR A 78 10.20 -5.53 -20.32
C TYR A 78 9.10 -4.47 -20.40
N GLN A 79 7.95 -4.86 -20.95
CA GLN A 79 6.80 -3.98 -21.12
C GLN A 79 6.32 -3.45 -19.76
N LYS A 80 6.46 -2.14 -19.56
CA LYS A 80 5.90 -1.44 -18.39
C LYS A 80 4.43 -1.14 -18.63
N VAL A 81 3.64 -1.15 -17.57
CA VAL A 81 2.21 -0.82 -17.64
C VAL A 81 2.06 0.67 -17.91
N VAL A 82 1.03 1.04 -18.67
CA VAL A 82 0.63 2.45 -18.83
C VAL A 82 0.39 3.03 -17.43
N PRO A 83 1.08 4.13 -17.06
CA PRO A 83 0.96 4.65 -15.71
C PRO A 83 -0.48 4.99 -15.36
N HIS A 84 -0.87 4.56 -14.16
CA HIS A 84 -2.18 4.85 -13.59
C HIS A 84 -2.03 5.03 -12.09
N ALA A 85 -2.92 5.82 -11.50
CA ALA A 85 -2.90 6.12 -10.07
C ALA A 85 -4.24 5.81 -9.42
N PHE A 86 -4.19 5.49 -8.13
CA PHE A 86 -5.37 5.41 -7.28
C PHE A 86 -5.26 6.51 -6.24
N VAL A 87 -6.24 7.41 -6.19
CA VAL A 87 -6.19 8.60 -5.35
C VAL A 87 -7.41 8.61 -4.44
N HIS A 88 -7.16 8.76 -3.15
CA HIS A 88 -8.17 9.01 -2.13
C HIS A 88 -8.10 10.47 -1.72
N PHE A 89 -9.15 11.22 -1.99
CA PHE A 89 -9.30 12.59 -1.53
C PHE A 89 -9.77 12.63 -0.07
N ALA A 90 -9.48 13.74 0.60
CA ALA A 90 -9.91 13.96 1.98
C ALA A 90 -11.44 14.06 2.12
N LEU A 91 -12.11 14.57 1.09
CA LEU A 91 -13.56 14.78 1.04
C LEU A 91 -14.15 14.14 -0.23
N PRO A 92 -15.41 13.67 -0.18
CA PRO A 92 -16.07 13.08 -1.34
C PRO A 92 -16.33 14.09 -2.46
N ASP A 93 -16.62 15.34 -2.09
CA ASP A 93 -16.89 16.41 -3.05
C ASP A 93 -15.67 16.64 -3.97
N LEU A 94 -14.45 16.46 -3.45
CA LEU A 94 -13.21 16.55 -4.23
C LEU A 94 -13.05 15.38 -5.23
N ALA A 95 -13.49 14.17 -4.85
CA ALA A 95 -13.48 13.03 -5.76
C ALA A 95 -14.49 13.21 -6.91
N GLN A 96 -15.65 13.79 -6.59
CA GLN A 96 -16.67 14.17 -7.57
C GLN A 96 -16.17 15.31 -8.46
N GLU A 97 -15.54 16.34 -7.89
CA GLU A 97 -14.95 17.46 -8.63
C GLU A 97 -13.88 17.00 -9.62
N ALA A 98 -12.97 16.11 -9.20
CA ALA A 98 -11.99 15.51 -10.11
C ALA A 98 -12.64 14.80 -11.32
N TYR A 99 -13.73 14.06 -11.08
CA TYR A 99 -14.48 13.38 -12.14
C TYR A 99 -15.14 14.38 -13.09
N GLU A 100 -15.73 15.45 -12.57
CA GLU A 100 -16.36 16.50 -13.37
C GLU A 100 -15.35 17.32 -14.18
N MET A 101 -14.18 17.65 -13.61
CA MET A 101 -13.10 18.34 -14.31
C MET A 101 -12.60 17.54 -15.51
N VAL A 102 -12.49 16.22 -15.41
CA VAL A 102 -12.17 15.36 -16.56
C VAL A 102 -13.30 15.39 -17.60
N GLY A 103 -14.56 15.36 -17.18
CA GLY A 103 -15.71 15.53 -18.09
C GLY A 103 -15.70 16.87 -18.84
N ARG A 104 -15.09 17.90 -18.26
CA ARG A 104 -14.88 19.23 -18.86
C ARG A 104 -13.52 19.37 -19.59
N CYS A 105 -12.70 18.32 -19.63
CA CYS A 105 -11.35 18.34 -20.19
C CYS A 105 -10.39 19.34 -19.51
N GLU A 106 -10.60 19.65 -18.24
CA GLU A 106 -9.81 20.63 -17.47
C GLU A 106 -8.61 19.99 -16.76
N LEU A 107 -8.69 18.69 -16.45
CA LEU A 107 -7.64 17.99 -15.72
C LEU A 107 -6.54 17.48 -16.67
N ILE A 108 -5.59 18.37 -16.99
CA ILE A 108 -4.49 18.11 -17.94
C ILE A 108 -3.15 18.12 -17.18
N HIS A 109 -2.50 16.97 -17.09
CA HIS A 109 -1.20 16.83 -16.44
C HIS A 109 -0.09 16.70 -17.49
N ASN A 110 0.88 17.62 -17.50
CA ASN A 110 2.00 17.64 -18.44
C ASN A 110 1.57 17.51 -19.91
N GLY A 111 0.48 18.20 -20.29
CA GLY A 111 -0.07 18.18 -21.65
C GLY A 111 -0.92 16.96 -22.00
N CYS A 112 -1.08 16.01 -21.08
CA CYS A 112 -1.92 14.82 -21.26
C CYS A 112 -3.23 14.95 -20.48
N PRO A 113 -4.40 14.88 -21.17
CA PRO A 113 -5.69 14.82 -20.49
C PRO A 113 -5.78 13.55 -19.64
N LEU A 114 -6.17 13.70 -18.37
CA LEU A 114 -6.36 12.57 -17.47
C LEU A 114 -7.72 11.90 -17.72
N THR A 115 -7.79 10.60 -17.42
CA THR A 115 -9.05 9.86 -17.33
C THR A 115 -9.34 9.53 -15.88
N VAL A 116 -10.61 9.61 -15.45
CA VAL A 116 -11.03 9.32 -14.07
C VAL A 116 -12.11 8.23 -14.09
N ASP A 117 -11.87 7.15 -13.34
CA ASP A 117 -12.90 6.17 -13.00
C ASP A 117 -13.20 6.25 -11.49
N LEU A 118 -14.48 6.32 -11.14
CA LEU A 118 -14.91 6.31 -9.74
C LEU A 118 -14.79 4.88 -9.17
N GLY A 119 -13.94 4.70 -8.18
CA GLY A 119 -13.71 3.39 -7.56
C GLY A 119 -14.83 3.01 -6.59
N MET A 120 -15.71 2.08 -6.99
CA MET A 120 -16.83 1.63 -6.12
C MET A 120 -16.38 0.80 -4.89
N GLU A 121 -15.17 0.23 -4.88
CA GLU A 121 -14.82 -0.90 -4.00
C GLU A 121 -14.30 -0.56 -2.58
N THR A 122 -13.89 0.68 -2.29
CA THR A 122 -13.14 0.97 -1.04
C THR A 122 -13.91 1.67 0.07
N TYR A 123 -15.18 1.99 -0.15
CA TYR A 123 -15.97 2.84 0.74
C TYR A 123 -16.06 2.32 2.19
N TYR A 124 -16.33 1.03 2.38
CA TYR A 124 -16.66 0.49 3.70
C TYR A 124 -15.52 0.51 4.72
N LYS A 125 -14.25 0.52 4.26
CA LYS A 125 -13.08 0.48 5.16
C LYS A 125 -12.59 1.88 5.57
N VAL A 126 -12.79 2.90 4.72
CA VAL A 126 -12.25 4.24 4.95
C VAL A 126 -13.07 5.03 5.98
N VAL A 127 -14.41 4.94 5.95
CA VAL A 127 -15.27 5.68 6.90
C VAL A 127 -15.07 5.21 8.34
N ARG A 128 -14.81 3.90 8.55
CA ARG A 128 -14.60 3.34 9.90
C ARG A 128 -13.21 3.65 10.50
N ARG A 129 -12.23 4.04 9.67
CA ARG A 129 -10.85 4.33 10.11
C ARG A 129 -10.66 5.72 10.73
N ARG A 130 -11.71 6.55 10.81
CA ARG A 130 -11.61 8.00 11.11
C ARG A 130 -10.90 8.37 12.42
N ASN A 131 -10.79 7.48 13.41
CA ASN A 131 -10.30 7.83 14.76
C ASN A 131 -9.27 6.84 15.36
N THR A 132 -8.66 5.94 14.58
CA THR A 132 -7.73 4.95 15.15
C THR A 132 -6.52 4.77 14.26
N ASP A 133 -5.49 5.56 14.53
CA ASP A 133 -4.21 5.45 13.83
C ASP A 133 -3.44 4.21 14.27
N PRO A 134 -2.79 3.49 13.34
CA PRO A 134 -1.87 2.42 13.70
C PRO A 134 -0.67 2.94 14.50
N TYR A 135 -0.23 2.19 15.50
CA TYR A 135 1.06 2.43 16.14
C TYR A 135 2.18 2.01 15.20
N ARG A 136 3.17 2.90 15.02
CA ARG A 136 4.31 2.68 14.11
C ARG A 136 5.62 2.70 14.87
N PHE A 137 6.39 1.64 14.71
CA PHE A 137 7.76 1.51 15.19
C PHE A 137 8.69 1.42 13.98
N THR A 138 9.69 2.29 13.90
CA THR A 138 10.64 2.36 12.78
C THR A 138 11.98 1.75 13.17
N ASN A 139 12.71 1.26 12.16
CA ASN A 139 14.02 0.62 12.31
C ASN A 139 14.02 -0.53 13.34
N VAL A 140 12.98 -1.35 13.28
CA VAL A 140 12.85 -2.54 14.14
C VAL A 140 13.68 -3.69 13.59
N ASN A 141 14.15 -4.58 14.46
CA ASN A 141 14.76 -5.84 14.06
C ASN A 141 13.75 -6.96 14.22
N ALA A 142 13.40 -7.64 13.12
CA ALA A 142 12.52 -8.79 13.15
C ALA A 142 13.28 -10.08 12.86
N SER A 143 12.99 -11.12 13.62
CA SER A 143 13.53 -12.47 13.42
C SER A 143 12.38 -13.47 13.53
N ILE A 144 12.32 -14.40 12.58
CA ILE A 144 11.35 -15.50 12.55
C ILE A 144 12.15 -16.79 12.75
N GLY A 145 11.60 -17.71 13.54
CA GLY A 145 12.33 -18.88 13.99
C GLY A 145 11.53 -19.76 14.92
N THR A 146 12.20 -20.75 15.48
CA THR A 146 11.61 -21.71 16.43
C THR A 146 12.12 -21.40 17.84
N LEU A 147 11.21 -21.24 18.79
CA LEU A 147 11.54 -21.16 20.21
C LEU A 147 11.79 -22.58 20.73
N VAL A 148 13.06 -22.97 20.87
CA VAL A 148 13.48 -24.32 21.29
C VAL A 148 13.40 -24.47 22.81
N SER A 149 13.65 -23.39 23.54
CA SER A 149 13.43 -23.29 24.99
C SER A 149 13.15 -21.83 25.38
N PRO A 150 12.72 -21.53 26.62
CA PRO A 150 12.37 -20.16 27.03
C PRO A 150 13.43 -19.08 26.78
N GLU A 151 14.71 -19.48 26.73
CA GLU A 151 15.87 -18.60 26.49
C GLU A 151 16.64 -18.94 25.20
N LYS A 152 16.15 -19.88 24.38
CA LYS A 152 16.81 -20.28 23.13
C LYS A 152 15.86 -20.19 21.95
N PHE A 153 16.09 -19.18 21.12
CA PHE A 153 15.37 -18.94 19.87
C PHE A 153 16.27 -19.22 18.67
N LEU A 154 15.93 -20.25 17.90
CA LEU A 154 16.64 -20.59 16.67
C LEU A 154 16.05 -19.79 15.51
N VAL A 155 16.81 -18.80 15.03
CA VAL A 155 16.38 -17.92 13.95
C VAL A 155 16.52 -18.63 12.59
N SER A 156 15.41 -18.74 11.84
CA SER A 156 15.40 -19.23 10.46
C SER A 156 15.39 -18.11 9.43
N TRP A 157 14.95 -16.91 9.81
CA TRP A 157 14.90 -15.75 8.93
C TRP A 157 15.06 -14.45 9.73
N LYS A 158 15.72 -13.46 9.14
CA LYS A 158 15.88 -12.11 9.69
C LYS A 158 15.44 -11.07 8.67
N SER A 159 14.83 -10.00 9.16
CA SER A 159 14.59 -8.81 8.35
C SER A 159 15.90 -8.10 8.00
N PRO A 160 15.88 -7.17 7.03
CA PRO A 160 16.97 -6.22 6.84
C PRO A 160 17.33 -5.47 8.14
N GLU A 161 18.57 -4.99 8.24
CA GLU A 161 19.07 -4.27 9.42
C GLU A 161 18.46 -2.88 9.60
N ARG A 162 17.90 -2.29 8.53
CA ARG A 162 17.37 -0.92 8.51
C ARG A 162 16.13 -0.84 7.62
N GLY A 163 15.32 0.19 7.84
CA GLY A 163 14.15 0.46 7.01
C GLY A 163 13.00 -0.53 7.20
N VAL A 164 13.02 -1.29 8.29
CA VAL A 164 11.92 -2.18 8.68
C VAL A 164 10.98 -1.43 9.61
N GLU A 165 9.70 -1.57 9.35
CA GLU A 165 8.62 -0.98 10.13
C GLU A 165 7.76 -2.07 10.75
N PHE A 166 7.41 -1.89 12.02
CA PHE A 166 6.39 -2.68 12.67
C PHE A 166 5.16 -1.81 12.93
N LEU A 167 4.04 -2.20 12.34
CA LEU A 167 2.76 -1.52 12.47
C LEU A 167 1.81 -2.38 13.29
N ILE A 168 1.17 -1.79 14.28
CA ILE A 168 0.06 -2.40 15.01
C ILE A 168 -1.18 -1.59 14.68
N ASP A 169 -2.15 -2.22 14.03
CA ASP A 169 -3.40 -1.61 13.59
C ASP A 169 -4.53 -2.08 14.54
N PRO A 170 -4.93 -1.28 15.55
CA PRO A 170 -5.95 -1.69 16.51
C PRO A 170 -7.34 -1.81 15.88
N PHE A 171 -7.57 -1.10 14.78
CA PHE A 171 -8.83 -1.13 14.05
C PHE A 171 -9.01 -2.48 13.34
N ASP A 172 -7.97 -2.93 12.62
CA ASP A 172 -7.99 -4.22 11.94
C ASP A 172 -7.61 -5.39 12.87
N GLY A 173 -7.09 -5.12 14.08
CA GLY A 173 -6.57 -6.14 15.01
C GLY A 173 -5.33 -6.86 14.46
N THR A 174 -4.55 -6.19 13.61
CA THR A 174 -3.42 -6.81 12.89
C THR A 174 -2.09 -6.18 13.24
N CYS A 175 -1.05 -7.00 13.21
CA CYS A 175 0.34 -6.60 13.25
C CYS A 175 0.97 -6.82 11.87
N ARG A 176 1.79 -5.88 11.41
CA ARG A 176 2.45 -5.93 10.10
C ARG A 176 3.93 -5.59 10.25
N ILE A 177 4.79 -6.43 9.71
CA ILE A 177 6.21 -6.13 9.49
C ILE A 177 6.37 -5.77 8.03
N MET A 178 6.86 -4.56 7.75
CA MET A 178 6.99 -4.00 6.42
C MET A 178 8.41 -3.55 6.15
N PHE A 179 8.92 -3.84 4.96
CA PHE A 179 10.23 -3.36 4.51
C PHE A 179 10.30 -3.39 2.99
N SER A 180 11.12 -2.52 2.40
CA SER A 180 11.39 -2.53 0.96
C SER A 180 12.78 -3.10 0.69
N ARG A 181 12.92 -3.90 -0.36
CA ARG A 181 14.24 -4.33 -0.84
C ARG A 181 14.23 -4.55 -2.35
N ASP A 182 15.39 -4.37 -2.95
CA ASP A 182 15.61 -4.80 -4.32
C ASP A 182 15.50 -6.32 -4.40
N THR A 183 14.68 -6.81 -5.33
CA THR A 183 14.34 -8.21 -5.52
C THR A 183 14.61 -8.59 -6.95
N VAL A 184 15.34 -9.68 -7.12
CA VAL A 184 15.69 -10.23 -8.42
C VAL A 184 14.52 -11.07 -8.92
N PHE A 185 14.17 -10.90 -10.18
CA PHE A 185 13.21 -11.70 -10.91
C PHE A 185 13.94 -12.43 -12.03
N SER A 186 13.91 -13.76 -11.97
CA SER A 186 14.50 -14.64 -12.99
C SER A 186 13.42 -15.02 -13.99
N PHE A 187 13.69 -14.81 -15.28
CA PHE A 187 12.81 -15.25 -16.37
C PHE A 187 13.01 -16.75 -16.64
N GLN A 188 12.07 -17.37 -17.36
CA GLN A 188 12.19 -18.77 -17.75
C GLN A 188 13.47 -19.05 -18.58
N ASP A 189 13.96 -18.06 -19.33
CA ASP A 189 15.33 -18.08 -19.87
C ASP A 189 16.31 -17.60 -18.78
N ALA A 190 16.93 -18.52 -18.05
CA ALA A 190 17.75 -18.23 -16.86
C ALA A 190 18.88 -17.18 -17.03
N ALA A 191 19.20 -16.79 -18.27
CA ALA A 191 20.13 -15.71 -18.58
C ALA A 191 19.58 -14.31 -18.28
N ARG A 192 18.26 -14.11 -18.41
CA ARG A 192 17.65 -12.79 -18.17
C ARG A 192 17.23 -12.63 -16.73
N LYS A 193 17.55 -11.47 -16.17
CA LYS A 193 17.16 -11.05 -14.83
C LYS A 193 16.67 -9.62 -14.86
N ALA A 194 15.66 -9.34 -14.05
CA ALA A 194 15.19 -7.99 -13.76
C ALA A 194 15.31 -7.72 -12.27
N VAL A 195 15.57 -6.46 -11.92
CA VAL A 195 15.63 -6.04 -10.52
C VAL A 195 14.49 -5.06 -10.28
N LEU A 196 13.71 -5.33 -9.24
CA LEU A 196 12.60 -4.48 -8.83
C LEU A 196 12.71 -4.19 -7.34
N LYS A 197 12.55 -2.93 -6.97
CA LYS A 197 12.32 -2.57 -5.57
C LYS A 197 10.93 -3.02 -5.17
N CYS A 198 10.85 -3.97 -4.26
CA CYS A 198 9.60 -4.56 -3.79
C CYS A 198 9.36 -4.25 -2.32
N ASP A 199 8.10 -3.98 -1.99
CA ASP A 199 7.63 -3.87 -0.61
C ASP A 199 7.16 -5.25 -0.13
N PHE A 200 7.78 -5.73 0.94
CA PHE A 200 7.43 -6.98 1.61
C PHE A 200 6.54 -6.67 2.81
N LYS A 201 5.55 -7.54 3.03
CA LYS A 201 4.64 -7.49 4.17
C LYS A 201 4.52 -8.87 4.78
N VAL A 202 4.80 -8.98 6.07
CA VAL A 202 4.41 -10.12 6.91
C VAL A 202 3.29 -9.62 7.82
N GLU A 203 2.14 -10.29 7.81
CA GLU A 203 0.95 -9.89 8.55
C GLU A 203 0.47 -11.03 9.43
N PHE A 204 0.12 -10.73 10.67
CA PHE A 204 -0.42 -11.67 11.66
C PHE A 204 -1.43 -10.96 12.57
N SER A 205 -2.29 -11.72 13.23
CA SER A 205 -3.29 -11.16 14.14
C SER A 205 -2.64 -10.78 15.48
N VAL A 206 -3.15 -9.74 16.13
CA VAL A 206 -2.81 -9.47 17.54
C VAL A 206 -3.16 -10.68 18.42
N GLY A 207 -4.20 -11.43 18.06
CA GLY A 207 -4.59 -12.67 18.75
C GLY A 207 -3.55 -13.81 18.65
N ASP A 208 -2.64 -13.75 17.67
CA ASP A 208 -1.56 -14.75 17.53
C ASP A 208 -0.42 -14.51 18.53
N ILE A 209 -0.42 -13.37 19.23
CA ILE A 209 0.61 -13.00 20.20
C ILE A 209 0.35 -13.71 21.52
N ARG A 210 1.16 -14.74 21.80
CA ARG A 210 1.06 -15.51 23.05
C ARG A 210 1.75 -14.82 24.24
N ASN A 211 2.84 -14.10 24.01
CA ASN A 211 3.66 -13.50 25.08
C ASN A 211 4.36 -12.25 24.55
N VAL A 212 4.41 -11.20 25.38
CA VAL A 212 5.20 -9.98 25.16
C VAL A 212 6.16 -9.85 26.33
N LYS A 213 7.46 -9.81 26.03
CA LYS A 213 8.53 -9.62 27.02
C LYS A 213 9.19 -8.26 26.80
N PHE A 214 9.46 -7.56 27.90
CA PHE A 214 10.20 -6.31 27.89
C PHE A 214 11.63 -6.58 28.36
N TYR A 215 12.60 -6.12 27.58
CA TYR A 215 14.02 -6.22 27.92
C TYR A 215 14.55 -4.80 28.09
N THR A 216 15.05 -4.50 29.28
CA THR A 216 15.80 -3.26 29.52
C THR A 216 17.25 -3.55 29.18
N GLU A 217 17.84 -2.79 28.25
CA GLU A 217 19.30 -2.86 28.04
C GLU A 217 19.99 -2.49 29.34
N ARG A 218 20.68 -3.45 29.95
CA ARG A 218 21.68 -3.15 30.97
C ARG A 218 22.94 -2.75 30.24
N THR A 219 23.14 -1.45 30.06
CA THR A 219 24.42 -0.90 29.62
C THR A 219 25.48 -1.35 30.63
N SER A 220 26.32 -2.30 30.23
CA SER A 220 27.46 -2.71 31.04
C SER A 220 28.53 -1.64 30.82
N LEU A 221 28.79 -0.83 31.85
CA LEU A 221 29.95 0.06 31.94
C LEU A 221 31.24 -0.75 32.02
#